data_AF-A0A9J6ANW4-F1
#
_entry.id   AF-A0A9J6ANW4-F1
#
_cell.length_a   1.000
_cell.length_b   1.000
_cell.length_c   1.000
_cell.angle_alpha   90.00
_cell.angle_beta   90.00
_cell.angle_gamma   90.00
#
_symmetry.space_group_name_H-M   'P 1'
#
loop_
_entity.id
_entity.type
_entity.pdbx_description
1 polymer ?
#
loop_
_entity_poly.entity_id
_entity_poly.type
_entity_poly.pdbx_seq_one_letter_code
_entity_poly.pdbx_strand_id
1 'polypeptide(L)'
;MDSSRITLRPYRSTDVDDVLSWASDDRITRSTHFSTLTSKEDALNFIDKSSIPWRRSICIDDRSIGMVVARPGSGDDRCRAEIGYVLGVEYWGQGITSEAVKMAIPLILEEFPEIVRLQALSNAEHKASHRVLEKAGFIKDGMFRKYLYFKGEIKDVVIYIMNSTRISLRPFKLTDVDDVMLWAGDDRVTQTIRWNTLTSKEEALTFIKDVCIPHPWRRSTCIDDRSIGFVSVFPGSGDDRSRADVGYAVAFEYWGQGIGTEALKMTIPQVYSEFPEVKRLQALVDVENKASQRVLEKVGFIKEGKLRKYGYHKGKLVDLFIITLRRYRSTDVDDLLSWASDDRVTRSIHFSTLISKDEAFTFIDKSSIPWRRSICIDDRSVGIVVARPGSGDYRCRAEVGYALAVEYWGQGITPKAVKMAIPLILEEFPEIVRLQALTDAENKASHRVLEKAGFIKEGMFRNYFYFKGEIKDVVLYSFLSTDSIPS
;
A
#
# COMPACT_ATOMS: atom_id res chain seq x y z
N MET A 1 16.46 -25.26 -24.56
CA MET A 1 15.36 -25.86 -25.36
C MET A 1 15.06 -24.90 -26.49
N ASP A 2 14.73 -25.38 -27.69
CA ASP A 2 14.24 -24.49 -28.75
C ASP A 2 12.81 -24.06 -28.41
N SER A 3 12.56 -22.76 -28.41
CA SER A 3 11.25 -22.15 -28.15
C SER A 3 10.27 -22.35 -29.32
N SER A 4 10.75 -22.69 -30.52
CA SER A 4 9.91 -22.90 -31.72
C SER A 4 8.82 -23.97 -31.55
N ARG A 5 9.02 -24.92 -30.63
CA ARG A 5 8.12 -26.06 -30.39
C ARG A 5 7.03 -25.82 -29.35
N ILE A 6 7.09 -24.71 -28.60
CA ILE A 6 6.07 -24.36 -27.60
C ILE A 6 4.95 -23.58 -28.30
N THR A 7 3.70 -23.99 -28.12
CA THR A 7 2.53 -23.23 -28.60
C THR A 7 1.49 -23.04 -27.51
N LEU A 8 0.66 -22.00 -27.66
CA LEU A 8 -0.47 -21.72 -26.78
C LEU A 8 -1.76 -21.77 -27.62
N ARG A 9 -2.70 -22.66 -27.28
CA ARG A 9 -3.97 -22.80 -28.00
C ARG A 9 -5.15 -23.05 -27.06
N PRO A 10 -6.41 -22.80 -27.48
CA PRO A 10 -7.57 -23.34 -26.78
C PRO A 10 -7.49 -24.86 -26.63
N TYR A 11 -8.19 -25.38 -25.61
CA TYR A 11 -8.38 -26.82 -25.45
C TYR A 11 -9.32 -27.36 -26.53
N ARG A 12 -9.11 -28.63 -26.90
CA ARG A 12 -9.96 -29.43 -27.78
C ARG A 12 -10.49 -30.62 -26.98
N SER A 13 -11.64 -31.17 -27.34
CA SER A 13 -12.15 -32.43 -26.74
C SER A 13 -11.18 -33.61 -26.92
N THR A 14 -10.35 -33.59 -27.98
CA THR A 14 -9.27 -34.55 -28.22
C THR A 14 -8.14 -34.48 -27.19
N ASP A 15 -8.00 -33.40 -26.44
CA ASP A 15 -6.96 -33.24 -25.42
C ASP A 15 -7.24 -34.07 -24.14
N VAL A 16 -8.37 -34.80 -24.08
CA VAL A 16 -8.84 -35.52 -22.87
C VAL A 16 -7.79 -36.44 -22.24
N ASP A 17 -7.04 -37.20 -23.05
CA ASP A 17 -6.05 -38.15 -22.54
C ASP A 17 -4.73 -37.46 -22.15
N ASP A 18 -4.33 -36.41 -22.89
CA ASP A 18 -3.21 -35.55 -22.51
C ASP A 18 -3.50 -34.83 -21.18
N VAL A 19 -4.70 -34.24 -21.04
CA VAL A 19 -5.16 -33.59 -19.81
C VAL A 19 -5.19 -34.55 -18.64
N LEU A 20 -5.78 -35.74 -18.80
CA LEU A 20 -5.82 -36.75 -17.74
C LEU A 20 -4.39 -37.19 -17.35
N SER A 21 -3.46 -37.27 -18.29
CA SER A 21 -2.07 -37.70 -18.00
C SER A 21 -1.32 -36.80 -17.02
N TRP A 22 -1.54 -35.47 -17.04
CA TRP A 22 -0.89 -34.55 -16.09
C TRP A 22 -1.80 -34.09 -14.94
N ALA A 23 -3.12 -34.08 -15.12
CA ALA A 23 -4.06 -33.63 -14.09
C ALA A 23 -4.48 -34.74 -13.09
N SER A 24 -4.08 -36.00 -13.34
CA SER A 24 -4.19 -37.11 -12.38
C SER A 24 -3.01 -37.22 -11.39
N ASP A 25 -1.98 -36.37 -11.51
CA ASP A 25 -0.84 -36.35 -10.58
C ASP A 25 -1.07 -35.37 -9.42
N ASP A 26 -1.17 -35.87 -8.19
CA ASP A 26 -1.29 -35.04 -7.00
C ASP A 26 -0.10 -34.07 -6.81
N ARG A 27 1.10 -34.40 -7.32
CA ARG A 27 2.26 -33.48 -7.29
C ARG A 27 1.96 -32.17 -8.02
N ILE A 28 1.03 -32.19 -8.96
CA ILE A 28 0.50 -31.03 -9.66
C ILE A 28 -0.69 -30.43 -8.91
N THR A 29 -1.74 -31.22 -8.66
CA THR A 29 -3.02 -30.70 -8.16
C THR A 29 -2.98 -30.25 -6.71
N ARG A 30 -2.03 -30.73 -5.89
CA ARG A 30 -1.81 -30.27 -4.51
C ARG A 30 -1.71 -28.74 -4.42
N SER A 31 -1.03 -28.11 -5.37
CA SER A 31 -0.86 -26.65 -5.49
C SER A 31 -1.97 -25.91 -6.25
N THR A 32 -3.10 -26.56 -6.55
CA THR A 32 -4.20 -25.97 -7.33
C THR A 32 -5.55 -26.05 -6.61
N HIS A 33 -6.52 -25.26 -7.10
CA HIS A 33 -7.91 -25.23 -6.65
C HIS A 33 -8.81 -26.29 -7.32
N PHE A 34 -8.28 -27.17 -8.17
CA PHE A 34 -9.01 -28.32 -8.70
C PHE A 34 -8.47 -29.61 -8.08
N SER A 35 -9.36 -30.59 -7.92
CA SER A 35 -9.00 -31.93 -7.42
C SER A 35 -8.20 -32.71 -8.47
N THR A 36 -7.42 -33.69 -8.01
CA THR A 36 -6.82 -34.72 -8.87
C THR A 36 -7.91 -35.38 -9.72
N LEU A 37 -7.74 -35.39 -11.05
CA LEU A 37 -8.72 -35.99 -11.95
C LEU A 37 -8.55 -37.53 -11.94
N THR A 38 -9.66 -38.26 -11.91
CA THR A 38 -9.66 -39.73 -11.73
C THR A 38 -10.15 -40.49 -12.95
N SER A 39 -10.84 -39.81 -13.88
CA SER A 39 -11.51 -40.40 -15.03
C SER A 39 -11.39 -39.52 -16.28
N LYS A 40 -11.68 -40.10 -17.46
CA LYS A 40 -11.82 -39.31 -18.69
C LYS A 40 -12.99 -38.32 -18.61
N GLU A 41 -14.03 -38.63 -17.83
CA GLU A 41 -15.17 -37.74 -17.60
C GLU A 41 -14.74 -36.49 -16.80
N ASP A 42 -13.92 -36.66 -15.75
CA ASP A 42 -13.30 -35.53 -15.03
C ASP A 42 -12.46 -34.65 -15.98
N ALA A 43 -11.71 -35.27 -16.90
CA ALA A 43 -10.89 -34.56 -17.89
C ALA A 43 -11.72 -33.83 -18.95
N LEU A 44 -12.84 -34.40 -19.42
CA LEU A 44 -13.80 -33.72 -20.30
C LEU A 44 -14.46 -32.54 -19.57
N ASN A 45 -14.95 -32.75 -18.34
CA ASN A 45 -15.51 -31.70 -17.48
C ASN A 45 -14.49 -30.61 -17.12
N PHE A 46 -13.19 -30.94 -17.09
CA PHE A 46 -12.11 -29.96 -16.97
C PHE A 46 -11.85 -29.21 -18.28
N ILE A 47 -11.94 -29.86 -19.44
CA ILE A 47 -11.77 -29.24 -20.77
C ILE A 47 -12.93 -28.27 -21.06
N ASP A 48 -14.17 -28.72 -20.93
CA ASP A 48 -15.40 -27.97 -21.24
C ASP A 48 -15.70 -26.80 -20.26
N LYS A 49 -14.81 -26.61 -19.27
CA LYS A 49 -14.92 -25.58 -18.22
C LYS A 49 -14.69 -24.17 -18.77
N SER A 50 -15.72 -23.65 -19.42
CA SER A 50 -15.85 -22.33 -20.05
C SER A 50 -15.86 -21.15 -19.09
N SER A 51 -15.97 -21.38 -17.77
CA SER A 51 -16.06 -20.34 -16.75
C SER A 51 -14.73 -19.65 -16.36
N ILE A 52 -13.65 -19.86 -17.13
CA ILE A 52 -12.39 -19.15 -16.99
C ILE A 52 -12.21 -18.26 -18.23
N PRO A 53 -12.29 -16.90 -18.11
CA PRO A 53 -12.33 -16.01 -19.27
C PRO A 53 -11.15 -16.15 -20.22
N TRP A 54 -9.94 -16.39 -19.69
CA TRP A 54 -8.77 -16.66 -20.52
C TRP A 54 -8.02 -17.91 -20.08
N ARG A 55 -7.88 -18.83 -21.02
CA ARG A 55 -7.26 -20.13 -20.80
C ARG A 55 -6.70 -20.65 -22.11
N ARG A 56 -5.45 -21.10 -22.08
CA ARG A 56 -4.80 -21.82 -23.18
C ARG A 56 -4.12 -23.07 -22.62
N SER A 57 -4.17 -24.17 -23.37
CA SER A 57 -3.24 -25.27 -23.15
C SER A 57 -1.83 -24.82 -23.52
N ILE A 58 -0.85 -25.28 -22.75
CA ILE A 58 0.57 -25.18 -23.10
C ILE A 58 0.87 -26.46 -23.88
N CYS A 59 1.26 -26.31 -25.14
CA CYS A 59 1.49 -27.44 -26.02
C CYS A 59 2.94 -27.58 -26.47
N ILE A 60 3.37 -28.83 -26.70
CA ILE A 60 4.57 -29.18 -27.45
C ILE A 60 4.18 -30.21 -28.49
N ASP A 61 4.58 -29.98 -29.75
CA ASP A 61 4.23 -30.82 -30.91
C ASP A 61 2.70 -31.11 -30.99
N ASP A 62 1.89 -30.08 -30.70
CA ASP A 62 0.43 -30.07 -30.58
C ASP A 62 -0.20 -30.92 -29.43
N ARG A 63 0.60 -31.65 -28.65
CA ARG A 63 0.16 -32.33 -27.40
C ARG A 63 0.01 -31.36 -26.23
N SER A 64 -1.01 -31.58 -25.40
CA SER A 64 -1.46 -30.68 -24.33
C SER A 64 -0.79 -30.97 -22.98
N ILE A 65 0.38 -30.37 -22.72
CA ILE A 65 1.27 -30.69 -21.61
C ILE A 65 1.06 -29.85 -20.33
N GLY A 66 0.10 -28.93 -20.33
CA GLY A 66 -0.19 -28.07 -19.19
C GLY A 66 -1.15 -26.95 -19.54
N MET A 67 -1.18 -25.91 -18.71
CA MET A 67 -2.14 -24.82 -18.84
C MET A 67 -1.53 -23.48 -18.41
N VAL A 68 -1.89 -22.42 -19.14
CA VAL A 68 -1.79 -21.04 -18.66
C VAL A 68 -3.19 -20.44 -18.64
N VAL A 69 -3.51 -19.73 -17.57
CA VAL A 69 -4.78 -19.02 -17.37
C VAL A 69 -4.50 -17.58 -16.98
N ALA A 70 -5.37 -16.69 -17.42
CA ALA A 70 -5.50 -15.36 -16.88
C ALA A 70 -6.94 -15.20 -16.40
N ARG A 71 -7.10 -14.62 -15.21
CA ARG A 71 -8.41 -14.27 -14.67
C ARG A 71 -8.50 -12.75 -14.60
N PRO A 72 -8.97 -12.09 -15.68
CA PRO A 72 -9.44 -10.71 -15.59
C PRO A 72 -10.45 -10.61 -14.46
N GLY A 73 -10.39 -9.52 -13.71
CA GLY A 73 -11.35 -9.27 -12.65
C GLY A 73 -12.77 -8.99 -13.18
N SER A 74 -13.79 -9.44 -12.44
CA SER A 74 -15.19 -9.23 -12.81
C SER A 74 -15.72 -7.93 -12.23
N GLY A 75 -16.38 -7.10 -13.06
CA GLY A 75 -17.06 -5.87 -12.63
C GLY A 75 -16.08 -4.92 -11.97
N ASP A 76 -15.99 -5.03 -10.65
CA ASP A 76 -15.05 -4.40 -9.76
C ASP A 76 -13.57 -4.50 -10.18
N ASP A 77 -13.08 -5.70 -10.48
CA ASP A 77 -11.64 -5.98 -10.53
C ASP A 77 -10.95 -5.81 -11.92
N ARG A 78 -11.60 -5.21 -12.93
CA ARG A 78 -11.35 -5.56 -14.35
C ARG A 78 -10.05 -5.14 -15.05
N CYS A 79 -9.19 -4.25 -14.50
CA CYS A 79 -7.90 -3.91 -15.16
C CYS A 79 -6.72 -4.81 -14.76
N ARG A 80 -6.95 -5.74 -13.83
CA ARG A 80 -5.95 -6.76 -13.57
C ARG A 80 -6.43 -8.12 -14.01
N ALA A 81 -5.49 -8.89 -14.52
CA ALA A 81 -5.58 -10.33 -14.45
C ALA A 81 -4.59 -10.87 -13.43
N GLU A 82 -5.03 -11.86 -12.67
CA GLU A 82 -4.11 -12.81 -12.08
C GLU A 82 -3.74 -13.85 -13.14
N ILE A 83 -2.43 -13.98 -13.42
CA ILE A 83 -1.91 -15.07 -14.26
C ILE A 83 -1.56 -16.27 -13.38
N GLY A 84 -2.03 -17.45 -13.80
CA GLY A 84 -1.72 -18.73 -13.17
C GLY A 84 -1.31 -19.74 -14.23
N TYR A 85 -0.50 -20.73 -13.84
CA TYR A 85 0.01 -21.74 -14.76
C TYR A 85 0.27 -23.07 -14.05
N VAL A 86 0.29 -24.15 -14.82
CA VAL A 86 0.57 -25.51 -14.38
C VAL A 86 1.13 -26.32 -15.55
N LEU A 87 1.96 -27.33 -15.28
CA LEU A 87 2.67 -28.10 -16.30
C LEU A 87 2.88 -29.54 -15.81
N GLY A 88 2.88 -30.52 -16.71
CA GLY A 88 3.22 -31.92 -16.43
C GLY A 88 4.60 -32.07 -15.77
N VAL A 89 4.73 -32.99 -14.81
CA VAL A 89 5.94 -33.13 -13.96
C VAL A 89 7.19 -33.44 -14.79
N GLU A 90 7.05 -34.22 -15.86
CA GLU A 90 8.14 -34.54 -16.79
C GLU A 90 8.73 -33.32 -17.53
N TYR A 91 7.98 -32.22 -17.61
CA TYR A 91 8.39 -30.97 -18.25
C TYR A 91 8.98 -29.94 -17.27
N TRP A 92 9.02 -30.24 -15.97
CA TRP A 92 9.52 -29.31 -14.95
C TRP A 92 11.02 -29.02 -15.11
N GLY A 93 11.43 -27.81 -14.72
CA GLY A 93 12.83 -27.37 -14.78
C GLY A 93 13.36 -27.01 -16.19
N GLN A 94 12.72 -27.50 -17.26
CA GLN A 94 13.18 -27.33 -18.65
C GLN A 94 13.06 -25.89 -19.20
N GLY A 95 12.42 -24.98 -18.45
CA GLY A 95 12.20 -23.57 -18.84
C GLY A 95 10.87 -23.30 -19.53
N ILE A 96 10.17 -24.35 -19.98
CA ILE A 96 8.91 -24.31 -20.75
C ILE A 96 7.88 -23.33 -20.15
N THR A 97 7.65 -23.38 -18.82
CA THR A 97 6.68 -22.50 -18.16
C THR A 97 7.04 -21.01 -18.24
N SER A 98 8.33 -20.66 -18.22
CA SER A 98 8.75 -19.25 -18.34
C SER A 98 8.53 -18.72 -19.75
N GLU A 99 8.81 -19.52 -20.77
CA GLU A 99 8.57 -19.12 -22.16
C GLU A 99 7.06 -19.10 -22.47
N ALA A 100 6.29 -20.08 -21.99
CA ALA A 100 4.83 -20.07 -22.09
C ALA A 100 4.19 -18.84 -21.40
N VAL A 101 4.71 -18.41 -20.24
CA VAL A 101 4.24 -17.17 -19.58
C VAL A 101 4.63 -15.93 -20.37
N LYS A 102 5.85 -15.85 -20.94
CA LYS A 102 6.25 -14.76 -21.84
C LYS A 102 5.36 -14.67 -23.08
N MET A 103 5.03 -15.80 -23.68
CA MET A 103 4.13 -15.88 -24.85
C MET A 103 2.68 -15.53 -24.49
N ALA A 104 2.23 -15.82 -23.27
CA ALA A 104 0.89 -15.48 -22.80
C ALA A 104 0.72 -13.97 -22.56
N ILE A 105 1.73 -13.27 -22.05
CA ILE A 105 1.67 -11.83 -21.73
C ILE A 105 1.08 -10.96 -22.86
N PRO A 106 1.62 -10.95 -24.10
CA PRO A 106 1.07 -10.11 -25.16
C PRO A 106 -0.35 -10.51 -25.55
N LEU A 107 -0.65 -11.81 -25.63
CA LEU A 107 -1.99 -12.32 -25.97
C LEU A 107 -3.05 -11.89 -24.93
N ILE A 108 -2.70 -11.90 -23.64
CA ILE A 108 -3.59 -11.44 -22.56
C ILE A 108 -3.85 -9.92 -22.66
N LEU A 109 -2.84 -9.13 -23.02
CA LEU A 109 -2.96 -7.67 -23.13
C LEU A 109 -3.62 -7.22 -24.45
N GLU A 110 -3.60 -8.07 -25.48
CA GLU A 110 -4.34 -7.87 -26.74
C GLU A 110 -5.82 -8.25 -26.59
N GLU A 111 -6.12 -9.37 -25.91
CA GLU A 111 -7.48 -9.88 -25.70
C GLU A 111 -8.25 -9.11 -24.60
N PHE A 112 -7.53 -8.45 -23.68
CA PHE A 112 -8.08 -7.56 -22.63
C PHE A 112 -7.28 -6.25 -22.55
N PRO A 113 -7.45 -5.31 -23.50
CA PRO A 113 -6.70 -4.06 -23.54
C PRO A 113 -7.02 -3.10 -22.39
N GLU A 114 -8.06 -3.36 -21.60
CA GLU A 114 -8.29 -2.68 -20.32
C GLU A 114 -7.27 -3.06 -19.23
N ILE A 115 -6.47 -4.13 -19.41
CA ILE A 115 -5.53 -4.60 -18.38
C ILE A 115 -4.29 -3.71 -18.32
N VAL A 116 -4.19 -2.90 -17.26
CA VAL A 116 -2.93 -2.18 -16.96
C VAL A 116 -2.04 -2.95 -15.97
N ARG A 117 -2.54 -3.98 -15.26
CA ARG A 117 -1.75 -4.79 -14.31
C ARG A 117 -1.94 -6.29 -14.51
N LEU A 118 -0.98 -6.92 -15.17
CA LEU A 118 -0.77 -8.35 -14.98
C LEU A 118 -0.02 -8.58 -13.65
N GLN A 119 -0.50 -9.54 -12.85
CA GLN A 119 0.14 -9.94 -11.60
C GLN A 119 0.06 -11.45 -11.40
N ALA A 120 0.92 -12.00 -10.55
CA ALA A 120 0.81 -13.38 -10.08
C ALA A 120 0.87 -13.45 -8.54
N LEU A 121 0.07 -14.34 -7.96
CA LEU A 121 0.15 -14.74 -6.56
C LEU A 121 0.77 -16.14 -6.46
N SER A 122 1.72 -16.33 -5.55
CA SER A 122 2.36 -17.63 -5.33
C SER A 122 2.64 -17.84 -3.84
N ASN A 123 2.47 -19.07 -3.32
CA ASN A 123 2.86 -19.40 -1.95
C ASN A 123 4.36 -19.07 -1.76
N ALA A 124 4.70 -18.34 -0.70
CA ALA A 124 6.07 -17.92 -0.39
C ALA A 124 7.09 -19.07 -0.33
N GLU A 125 6.64 -20.30 -0.06
CA GLU A 125 7.44 -21.53 -0.08
C GLU A 125 7.79 -22.01 -1.51
N HIS A 126 6.96 -21.67 -2.52
CA HIS A 126 6.98 -22.27 -3.85
C HIS A 126 8.06 -21.67 -4.79
N LYS A 127 9.34 -21.86 -4.43
CA LYS A 127 10.49 -21.28 -5.13
C LYS A 127 10.61 -21.65 -6.63
N ALA A 128 9.94 -22.71 -7.08
CA ALA A 128 9.86 -23.04 -8.50
C ALA A 128 9.05 -22.02 -9.30
N SER A 129 7.85 -21.67 -8.81
CA SER A 129 6.99 -20.62 -9.39
C SER A 129 7.65 -19.23 -9.34
N HIS A 130 8.35 -18.91 -8.24
CA HIS A 130 9.09 -17.65 -8.12
C HIS A 130 10.11 -17.48 -9.27
N ARG A 131 10.95 -18.50 -9.51
CA ARG A 131 11.92 -18.50 -10.62
C ARG A 131 11.26 -18.46 -12.00
N VAL A 132 10.05 -19.00 -12.15
CA VAL A 132 9.30 -18.93 -13.42
C VAL A 132 8.89 -17.48 -13.71
N LEU A 133 8.36 -16.78 -12.70
CA LEU A 133 7.94 -15.37 -12.79
C LEU A 133 9.12 -14.43 -13.02
N GLU A 134 10.20 -14.62 -12.27
CA GLU A 134 11.44 -13.84 -12.40
C GLU A 134 12.05 -13.97 -13.80
N LYS A 135 12.11 -15.19 -14.35
CA LYS A 135 12.55 -15.43 -15.73
C LYS A 135 11.57 -14.91 -16.80
N ALA A 136 10.29 -14.72 -16.46
CA ALA A 136 9.28 -14.13 -17.32
C ALA A 136 9.20 -12.60 -17.22
N GLY A 137 10.15 -11.95 -16.54
CA GLY A 137 10.24 -10.49 -16.45
C GLY A 137 9.44 -9.86 -15.31
N PHE A 138 8.82 -10.66 -14.44
CA PHE A 138 8.19 -10.13 -13.23
C PHE A 138 9.23 -9.93 -12.12
N ILE A 139 9.22 -8.76 -11.48
CA ILE A 139 9.84 -8.52 -10.18
C ILE A 139 8.88 -8.91 -9.05
N LYS A 140 9.42 -9.13 -7.85
CA LYS A 140 8.63 -9.23 -6.62
C LYS A 140 8.11 -7.85 -6.20
N ASP A 141 6.79 -7.69 -6.11
CA ASP A 141 6.10 -6.46 -5.68
C ASP A 141 6.00 -6.38 -4.15
N GLY A 142 5.78 -7.52 -3.50
CA GLY A 142 5.54 -7.59 -2.06
C GLY A 142 5.35 -9.02 -1.55
N MET A 143 4.86 -9.15 -0.32
CA MET A 143 4.51 -10.44 0.27
C MET A 143 3.42 -10.24 1.34
N PHE A 144 2.29 -10.90 1.14
CA PHE A 144 1.20 -10.97 2.10
C PHE A 144 1.52 -12.03 3.16
N ARG A 145 1.35 -11.71 4.45
CA ARG A 145 1.59 -12.64 5.56
C ARG A 145 0.27 -13.19 6.10
N LYS A 146 0.24 -14.49 6.37
CA LYS A 146 -0.95 -15.24 6.84
C LYS A 146 -2.21 -14.90 6.02
N TYR A 147 -2.07 -14.92 4.70
CA TYR A 147 -3.02 -14.31 3.76
C TYR A 147 -4.12 -15.27 3.28
N LEU A 148 -3.75 -16.51 2.97
CA LEU A 148 -4.62 -17.49 2.34
C LEU A 148 -4.72 -18.74 3.21
N TYR A 149 -5.93 -19.13 3.60
CA TYR A 149 -6.21 -20.48 4.09
C TYR A 149 -6.35 -21.41 2.87
N PHE A 150 -5.49 -22.41 2.76
CA PHE A 150 -5.45 -23.33 1.63
C PHE A 150 -5.16 -24.76 2.11
N LYS A 151 -6.08 -25.69 1.81
CA LYS A 151 -5.98 -27.13 2.14
C LYS A 151 -5.58 -27.42 3.60
N GLY A 152 -6.14 -26.64 4.53
CA GLY A 152 -5.94 -26.82 5.98
C GLY A 152 -4.92 -25.88 6.63
N GLU A 153 -4.05 -25.24 5.85
CA GLU A 153 -2.97 -24.39 6.36
C GLU A 153 -3.16 -22.91 6.01
N ILE A 154 -2.70 -22.01 6.89
CA ILE A 154 -2.60 -20.58 6.60
C ILE A 154 -1.23 -20.30 5.97
N LYS A 155 -1.21 -19.75 4.75
CA LYS A 155 0.02 -19.52 3.97
C LYS A 155 0.34 -18.03 3.75
N ASP A 156 1.63 -17.74 3.69
CA ASP A 156 2.20 -16.50 3.17
C ASP A 156 2.22 -16.55 1.63
N VAL A 157 1.95 -15.40 0.99
CA VAL A 157 1.81 -15.30 -0.47
C VAL A 157 2.69 -14.17 -1.00
N VAL A 158 3.60 -14.48 -1.91
CA VAL A 158 4.39 -13.49 -2.64
C VAL A 158 3.60 -13.01 -3.86
N ILE A 159 3.61 -11.69 -4.08
CA ILE A 159 3.01 -11.04 -5.25
C ILE A 159 4.10 -10.51 -6.19
N TYR A 160 3.90 -10.74 -7.50
CA TYR A 160 4.85 -10.42 -8.57
C TYR A 160 4.21 -9.49 -9.64
N ILE A 161 4.97 -8.51 -10.17
CA ILE A 161 4.56 -7.50 -11.19
C ILE A 161 5.69 -7.16 -12.19
N MET A 162 5.41 -6.34 -13.22
CA MET A 162 6.40 -5.62 -14.04
C MET A 162 6.62 -4.16 -13.55
N ASN A 163 7.86 -3.63 -13.52
CA ASN A 163 8.24 -2.36 -12.84
C ASN A 163 9.57 -1.72 -13.36
N SER A 164 10.05 -0.59 -12.77
CA SER A 164 11.27 0.15 -13.17
C SER A 164 12.18 0.81 -12.08
N THR A 165 11.91 2.04 -11.60
CA THR A 165 12.92 3.05 -11.12
C THR A 165 13.31 3.06 -9.61
N ARG A 166 14.32 3.89 -9.23
CA ARG A 166 15.03 3.89 -7.91
C ARG A 166 15.53 5.29 -7.44
N ILE A 167 15.88 5.44 -6.15
CA ILE A 167 16.34 6.69 -5.44
C ILE A 167 17.41 6.34 -4.36
N SER A 168 18.24 7.30 -3.87
CA SER A 168 19.28 7.11 -2.83
C SER A 168 19.57 8.34 -1.92
N LEU A 169 20.39 8.17 -0.85
CA LEU A 169 20.93 9.22 0.04
C LEU A 169 22.44 9.03 0.30
N ARG A 170 23.21 10.11 0.53
CA ARG A 170 24.64 10.05 0.92
C ARG A 170 25.18 11.34 1.58
N PRO A 171 26.39 11.36 2.20
CA PRO A 171 27.07 12.62 2.55
C PRO A 171 27.35 13.53 1.35
N PHE A 172 27.59 14.81 1.62
CA PHE A 172 27.99 15.81 0.62
C PHE A 172 29.47 15.68 0.25
N LYS A 173 29.77 15.91 -1.04
CA LYS A 173 31.10 15.98 -1.64
C LYS A 173 31.34 17.43 -2.10
N LEU A 174 32.59 17.92 -2.11
CA LEU A 174 32.90 19.24 -2.70
C LEU A 174 32.58 19.30 -4.22
N THR A 175 32.59 18.15 -4.89
CA THR A 175 32.17 17.99 -6.29
C THR A 175 30.67 18.17 -6.52
N ASP A 176 29.84 18.20 -5.47
CA ASP A 176 28.39 18.43 -5.60
C ASP A 176 28.07 19.92 -5.90
N VAL A 177 29.06 20.82 -6.00
CA VAL A 177 28.87 22.28 -6.18
C VAL A 177 27.89 22.66 -7.30
N ASP A 178 28.02 22.06 -8.48
CA ASP A 178 27.15 22.33 -9.63
C ASP A 178 25.71 21.84 -9.40
N ASP A 179 25.56 20.66 -8.81
CA ASP A 179 24.26 20.09 -8.44
C ASP A 179 23.59 20.85 -7.27
N VAL A 180 24.38 21.40 -6.33
CA VAL A 180 23.89 22.24 -5.24
C VAL A 180 23.32 23.55 -5.74
N MET A 181 23.90 24.16 -6.78
CA MET A 181 23.34 25.37 -7.39
C MET A 181 21.93 25.16 -7.97
N LEU A 182 21.57 23.94 -8.39
CA LEU A 182 20.23 23.60 -8.91
C LEU A 182 19.08 23.80 -7.90
N TRP A 183 19.39 23.82 -6.59
CA TRP A 183 18.38 23.95 -5.53
C TRP A 183 18.73 24.97 -4.45
N ALA A 184 19.99 25.28 -4.23
CA ALA A 184 20.42 26.35 -3.32
C ALA A 184 20.47 27.73 -4.03
N GLY A 185 20.58 27.74 -5.36
CA GLY A 185 20.49 28.92 -6.22
C GLY A 185 19.09 29.23 -6.76
N ASP A 186 18.06 28.47 -6.35
CA ASP A 186 16.67 28.65 -6.80
C ASP A 186 15.80 29.26 -5.69
N ASP A 187 15.41 30.53 -5.86
CA ASP A 187 14.47 31.26 -4.98
C ASP A 187 13.19 30.47 -4.67
N ARG A 188 12.70 29.67 -5.63
CA ARG A 188 11.48 28.85 -5.45
C ARG A 188 11.67 27.78 -4.38
N VAL A 189 12.90 27.30 -4.19
CA VAL A 189 13.27 26.32 -3.16
C VAL A 189 13.59 27.03 -1.84
N THR A 190 14.40 28.10 -1.88
CA THR A 190 14.93 28.78 -0.69
C THR A 190 13.95 29.76 -0.01
N GLN A 191 12.85 30.17 -0.68
CA GLN A 191 11.84 31.08 -0.11
C GLN A 191 11.32 30.65 1.28
N THR A 192 11.21 29.34 1.54
CA THR A 192 10.75 28.79 2.84
C THR A 192 11.88 28.30 3.74
N ILE A 193 13.14 28.53 3.35
CA ILE A 193 14.34 28.16 4.11
C ILE A 193 14.91 29.42 4.80
N ARG A 194 15.45 29.27 6.02
CA ARG A 194 15.90 30.40 6.87
C ARG A 194 17.06 31.22 6.30
N TRP A 195 17.84 30.66 5.37
CA TRP A 195 18.99 31.32 4.73
C TRP A 195 18.65 31.88 3.34
N ASN A 196 19.56 32.70 2.78
CA ASN A 196 19.39 33.39 1.50
C ASN A 196 19.91 32.55 0.33
N THR A 197 19.27 32.66 -0.83
CA THR A 197 19.64 32.00 -2.08
C THR A 197 21.10 32.27 -2.43
N LEU A 198 21.82 31.22 -2.83
CA LEU A 198 23.24 31.30 -3.17
C LEU A 198 23.39 31.84 -4.60
N THR A 199 24.25 32.84 -4.78
CA THR A 199 24.41 33.57 -6.05
C THR A 199 25.64 33.15 -6.85
N SER A 200 26.56 32.42 -6.23
CA SER A 200 27.87 32.04 -6.80
C SER A 200 28.27 30.61 -6.45
N LYS A 201 29.18 30.02 -7.25
CA LYS A 201 29.75 28.69 -6.95
C LYS A 201 30.63 28.73 -5.70
N GLU A 202 31.24 29.88 -5.44
CA GLU A 202 32.07 30.19 -4.28
C GLU A 202 31.22 30.16 -2.99
N GLU A 203 30.02 30.73 -3.02
CA GLU A 203 29.03 30.58 -1.94
C GLU A 203 28.56 29.13 -1.78
N ALA A 204 28.32 28.40 -2.87
CA ALA A 204 27.95 26.98 -2.80
C ALA A 204 29.06 26.09 -2.22
N LEU A 205 30.33 26.31 -2.60
CA LEU A 205 31.49 25.62 -2.03
C LEU A 205 31.63 25.94 -0.53
N THR A 206 31.47 27.21 -0.15
CA THR A 206 31.50 27.66 1.25
C THR A 206 30.37 27.01 2.05
N PHE A 207 29.14 26.98 1.51
CA PHE A 207 27.99 26.33 2.12
C PHE A 207 28.18 24.81 2.27
N ILE A 208 28.74 24.12 1.26
CA ILE A 208 29.06 22.69 1.37
C ILE A 208 30.09 22.47 2.48
N LYS A 209 31.21 23.20 2.42
CA LYS A 209 32.38 23.03 3.30
C LYS A 209 32.10 23.40 4.76
N ASP A 210 31.42 24.51 5.00
CA ASP A 210 31.31 25.13 6.33
C ASP A 210 29.90 24.97 6.95
N VAL A 211 28.88 24.55 6.18
CA VAL A 211 27.49 24.37 6.67
C VAL A 211 26.94 22.96 6.46
N CYS A 212 27.30 22.25 5.39
CA CYS A 212 26.79 20.90 5.12
C CYS A 212 27.66 19.76 5.66
N ILE A 213 28.98 19.83 5.48
CA ILE A 213 29.93 18.81 5.95
C ILE A 213 30.09 18.82 7.49
N PRO A 214 30.17 19.97 8.20
CA PRO A 214 30.33 19.99 9.66
C PRO A 214 29.03 19.76 10.44
N HIS A 215 27.92 19.47 9.75
CA HIS A 215 26.59 19.38 10.32
C HIS A 215 26.41 18.07 11.11
N PRO A 216 25.81 18.07 12.32
CA PRO A 216 25.66 16.87 13.15
C PRO A 216 25.01 15.70 12.39
N TRP A 217 23.92 15.96 11.67
CA TRP A 217 23.39 15.02 10.69
C TRP A 217 22.84 15.74 9.45
N ARG A 218 23.56 15.72 8.32
CA ARG A 218 23.06 16.17 7.01
C ARG A 218 23.54 15.23 5.89
N ARG A 219 22.67 15.01 4.90
CA ARG A 219 22.89 14.15 3.73
C ARG A 219 22.34 14.83 2.47
N SER A 220 22.96 14.58 1.33
CA SER A 220 22.41 14.85 0.00
C SER A 220 21.38 13.79 -0.38
N THR A 221 20.36 14.21 -1.13
CA THR A 221 19.33 13.34 -1.72
C THR A 221 19.67 13.12 -3.19
N CYS A 222 19.72 11.86 -3.65
CA CYS A 222 20.26 11.55 -4.98
C CYS A 222 19.39 10.62 -5.84
N ILE A 223 19.41 10.88 -7.15
CA ILE A 223 19.01 9.95 -8.21
C ILE A 223 20.26 9.71 -9.05
N ASP A 224 20.64 8.45 -9.24
CA ASP A 224 21.82 8.03 -10.03
C ASP A 224 23.10 8.83 -9.68
N ASP A 225 23.37 8.95 -8.37
CA ASP A 225 24.44 9.74 -7.68
C ASP A 225 24.39 11.29 -7.84
N ARG A 226 23.53 11.83 -8.73
CA ARG A 226 23.29 13.28 -8.88
C ARG A 226 22.63 13.87 -7.62
N SER A 227 23.14 15.01 -7.11
CA SER A 227 22.75 15.62 -5.83
C SER A 227 21.55 16.60 -5.96
N ILE A 228 20.34 16.07 -5.93
CA ILE A 228 19.08 16.78 -6.23
C ILE A 228 18.39 17.46 -5.04
N GLY A 229 19.04 17.51 -3.87
CA GLY A 229 18.50 18.14 -2.67
C GLY A 229 19.25 17.76 -1.39
N PHE A 230 18.65 18.03 -0.23
CA PHE A 230 19.23 17.68 1.07
C PHE A 230 18.18 17.24 2.09
N VAL A 231 18.65 16.54 3.11
CA VAL A 231 17.92 16.27 4.36
C VAL A 231 18.86 16.42 5.55
N SER A 232 18.36 16.99 6.64
CA SER A 232 19.14 17.41 7.81
C SER A 232 18.37 17.24 9.11
N VAL A 233 19.06 16.81 10.17
CA VAL A 233 18.55 16.72 11.53
C VAL A 233 19.50 17.41 12.51
N PHE A 234 18.94 18.18 13.43
CA PHE A 234 19.61 18.82 14.55
C PHE A 234 19.13 18.17 15.86
N PRO A 235 19.94 17.33 16.52
CA PRO A 235 19.66 16.87 17.88
C PRO A 235 19.67 18.05 18.87
N GLY A 236 18.76 18.02 19.85
CA GLY A 236 18.80 18.91 21.00
C GLY A 236 19.97 18.60 21.93
N SER A 237 20.26 19.51 22.87
CA SER A 237 21.36 19.37 23.84
C SER A 237 20.89 19.65 25.26
N GLY A 238 21.66 19.23 26.26
CA GLY A 238 21.23 19.32 27.66
C GLY A 238 19.92 18.57 27.88
N ASP A 239 18.92 19.21 28.47
CA ASP A 239 17.60 18.61 28.71
C ASP A 239 16.76 18.44 27.43
N ASP A 240 17.09 19.18 26.37
CA ASP A 240 16.44 19.05 25.06
C ASP A 240 16.93 17.86 24.22
N ARG A 241 17.93 17.10 24.69
CA ARG A 241 18.46 15.89 24.01
C ARG A 241 17.43 14.82 23.64
N SER A 242 16.25 14.86 24.27
CA SER A 242 15.12 14.00 23.93
C SER A 242 14.41 14.39 22.61
N ARG A 243 14.75 15.54 22.02
CA ARG A 243 14.11 16.13 20.85
C ARG A 243 15.12 16.38 19.73
N ALA A 244 14.69 16.34 18.48
CA ALA A 244 15.49 16.76 17.33
C ALA A 244 14.64 17.42 16.23
N ASP A 245 15.15 18.49 15.63
CA ASP A 245 14.49 19.25 14.55
C ASP A 245 14.95 18.80 13.15
N VAL A 246 14.01 18.65 12.22
CA VAL A 246 14.26 18.20 10.84
C VAL A 246 14.03 19.31 9.81
N GLY A 247 14.95 19.42 8.86
CA GLY A 247 14.83 20.26 7.67
C GLY A 247 15.27 19.51 6.41
N TYR A 248 14.72 19.87 5.24
CA TYR A 248 14.99 19.22 3.96
C TYR A 248 14.61 20.13 2.79
N ALA A 249 15.19 19.89 1.61
CA ALA A 249 14.78 20.49 0.36
C ALA A 249 15.07 19.57 -0.83
N VAL A 250 14.43 19.83 -1.97
CA VAL A 250 14.58 19.12 -3.24
C VAL A 250 14.52 20.16 -4.36
N ALA A 251 15.29 20.00 -5.43
CA ALA A 251 15.28 20.92 -6.58
C ALA A 251 13.90 20.96 -7.26
N PHE A 252 13.56 22.12 -7.85
CA PHE A 252 12.23 22.39 -8.39
C PHE A 252 11.76 21.36 -9.44
N GLU A 253 12.65 20.89 -10.32
CA GLU A 253 12.34 19.91 -11.37
C GLU A 253 11.88 18.54 -10.82
N TYR A 254 12.24 18.22 -9.57
CA TYR A 254 11.93 16.96 -8.89
C TYR A 254 10.73 17.05 -7.94
N TRP A 255 10.01 18.18 -7.93
CA TRP A 255 8.81 18.36 -7.10
C TRP A 255 7.62 17.51 -7.59
N GLY A 256 6.71 17.18 -6.66
CA GLY A 256 5.56 16.31 -6.94
C GLY A 256 5.89 14.81 -7.02
N GLN A 257 7.08 14.44 -7.51
CA GLN A 257 7.54 13.07 -7.78
C GLN A 257 7.76 12.17 -6.53
N GLY A 258 7.36 12.61 -5.33
CA GLY A 258 7.47 11.84 -4.09
C GLY A 258 8.87 11.79 -3.44
N ILE A 259 9.92 12.21 -4.15
CA ILE A 259 11.34 12.15 -3.72
C ILE A 259 11.58 12.64 -2.29
N GLY A 260 11.05 13.81 -1.90
CA GLY A 260 11.20 14.34 -0.53
C GLY A 260 10.52 13.51 0.56
N THR A 261 9.51 12.70 0.22
CA THR A 261 8.89 11.73 1.14
C THR A 261 9.79 10.50 1.32
N GLU A 262 10.35 9.96 0.24
CA GLU A 262 11.23 8.78 0.33
C GLU A 262 12.57 9.13 1.01
N ALA A 263 13.15 10.29 0.71
CA ALA A 263 14.36 10.79 1.40
C ALA A 263 14.18 10.88 2.92
N LEU A 264 13.02 11.33 3.40
CA LEU A 264 12.71 11.40 4.83
C LEU A 264 12.39 10.04 5.44
N LYS A 265 11.69 9.14 4.72
CA LYS A 265 11.50 7.74 5.16
C LYS A 265 12.84 7.02 5.35
N MET A 266 13.80 7.25 4.45
CA MET A 266 15.16 6.71 4.58
C MET A 266 15.94 7.34 5.74
N THR A 267 15.65 8.60 6.08
CA THR A 267 16.30 9.36 7.17
C THR A 267 15.93 8.86 8.57
N ILE A 268 14.63 8.69 8.84
CA ILE A 268 14.12 8.38 10.19
C ILE A 268 14.81 7.19 10.89
N PRO A 269 14.98 6.00 10.26
CA PRO A 269 15.62 4.87 10.94
C PRO A 269 17.12 5.07 11.17
N GLN A 270 17.81 5.86 10.32
CA GLN A 270 19.22 6.22 10.55
C GLN A 270 19.34 7.13 11.78
N VAL A 271 18.49 8.16 11.87
CA VAL A 271 18.49 9.14 12.97
C VAL A 271 18.25 8.47 14.34
N TYR A 272 17.27 7.58 14.46
CA TYR A 272 17.05 6.85 15.72
C TYR A 272 18.13 5.79 16.03
N SER A 273 18.92 5.37 15.03
CA SER A 273 20.07 4.48 15.24
C SER A 273 21.36 5.22 15.58
N GLU A 274 21.52 6.47 15.11
CA GLU A 274 22.68 7.34 15.38
C GLU A 274 22.51 8.14 16.69
N PHE A 275 21.27 8.52 17.05
CA PHE A 275 20.95 9.35 18.23
C PHE A 275 19.88 8.66 19.12
N PRO A 276 20.21 7.58 19.83
CA PRO A 276 19.23 6.77 20.58
C PRO A 276 18.56 7.53 21.75
N GLU A 277 19.12 8.64 22.22
CA GLU A 277 18.52 9.55 23.20
C GLU A 277 17.32 10.34 22.66
N VAL A 278 17.23 10.57 21.35
CA VAL A 278 16.12 11.27 20.70
C VAL A 278 14.87 10.39 20.80
N LYS A 279 13.84 10.89 21.50
CA LYS A 279 12.52 10.26 21.63
C LYS A 279 11.44 10.96 20.80
N ARG A 280 11.76 12.15 20.27
CA ARG A 280 10.85 12.98 19.49
C ARG A 280 11.59 13.63 18.33
N LEU A 281 11.28 13.18 17.12
CA LEU A 281 11.62 13.90 15.89
C LEU A 281 10.51 14.91 15.58
N GLN A 282 10.85 16.17 15.35
CA GLN A 282 9.92 17.27 15.09
C GLN A 282 10.35 18.13 13.90
N ALA A 283 9.42 18.92 13.35
CA ALA A 283 9.69 19.83 12.25
C ALA A 283 8.80 21.07 12.35
N LEU A 284 9.40 22.25 12.24
CA LEU A 284 8.68 23.52 12.19
C LEU A 284 8.46 23.92 10.73
N VAL A 285 7.20 23.98 10.30
CA VAL A 285 6.81 24.26 8.91
C VAL A 285 5.89 25.48 8.86
N ASP A 286 6.12 26.35 7.87
CA ASP A 286 5.28 27.51 7.60
C ASP A 286 3.83 27.08 7.28
N VAL A 287 2.86 27.82 7.82
CA VAL A 287 1.42 27.61 7.59
C VAL A 287 1.10 27.61 6.09
N GLU A 288 1.83 28.41 5.29
CA GLU A 288 1.62 28.53 3.85
C GLU A 288 2.44 27.54 3.02
N ASN A 289 3.46 26.89 3.59
CA ASN A 289 4.17 25.80 2.92
C ASN A 289 3.37 24.47 2.97
N LYS A 290 2.23 24.45 2.27
CA LYS A 290 1.36 23.27 2.15
C LYS A 290 2.10 22.07 1.50
N ALA A 291 3.16 22.33 0.72
CA ALA A 291 3.96 21.27 0.09
C ALA A 291 4.82 20.52 1.12
N SER A 292 5.52 21.25 2.00
CA SER A 292 6.27 20.67 3.11
C SER A 292 5.35 19.97 4.12
N GLN A 293 4.21 20.60 4.48
CA GLN A 293 3.19 19.96 5.34
C GLN A 293 2.77 18.58 4.78
N ARG A 294 2.41 18.48 3.50
CA ARG A 294 2.05 17.20 2.85
C ARG A 294 3.19 16.17 2.85
N VAL A 295 4.45 16.59 2.82
CA VAL A 295 5.59 15.67 2.89
C VAL A 295 5.77 15.16 4.32
N LEU A 296 5.77 16.04 5.33
CA LEU A 296 5.82 15.65 6.75
C LEU A 296 4.65 14.72 7.13
N GLU A 297 3.44 15.04 6.69
CA GLU A 297 2.22 14.23 6.91
C GLU A 297 2.33 12.82 6.32
N LYS A 298 2.91 12.68 5.12
CA LYS A 298 3.19 11.39 4.43
C LYS A 298 4.30 10.58 5.10
N VAL A 299 5.27 11.26 5.72
CA VAL A 299 6.42 10.65 6.40
C VAL A 299 6.05 10.12 7.78
N GLY A 300 4.99 10.65 8.39
CA GLY A 300 4.41 10.14 9.63
C GLY A 300 4.18 11.21 10.70
N PHE A 301 4.78 12.39 10.57
CA PHE A 301 4.68 13.49 11.53
C PHE A 301 3.22 13.86 11.85
N ILE A 302 3.02 14.32 13.09
CA ILE A 302 1.73 14.71 13.66
C ILE A 302 1.78 16.22 13.98
N LYS A 303 0.66 16.91 13.82
CA LYS A 303 0.43 18.34 14.09
C LYS A 303 -0.07 18.51 15.55
N GLU A 304 0.24 19.59 16.29
CA GLU A 304 0.13 19.54 17.78
C GLU A 304 -0.50 20.68 18.64
N GLY A 305 -0.79 21.91 18.19
CA GLY A 305 -1.56 22.90 18.99
C GLY A 305 -1.20 24.36 18.72
N LYS A 306 -2.09 25.16 18.07
CA LYS A 306 -1.70 26.31 17.20
C LYS A 306 -0.73 27.30 17.85
N LEU A 307 0.58 27.08 17.66
CA LEU A 307 1.69 27.87 18.19
C LEU A 307 1.75 29.28 17.57
N ARG A 308 0.83 30.17 17.96
CA ARG A 308 0.62 31.48 17.33
C ARG A 308 1.87 32.36 17.43
N LYS A 309 2.35 32.87 16.27
CA LYS A 309 3.55 33.73 16.17
C LYS A 309 4.81 33.12 16.81
N TYR A 310 5.06 31.83 16.58
CA TYR A 310 6.12 31.08 17.28
C TYR A 310 7.48 31.11 16.58
N GLY A 311 7.52 31.02 15.25
CA GLY A 311 8.77 31.04 14.47
C GLY A 311 8.98 32.37 13.74
N TYR A 312 10.21 32.91 13.75
CA TYR A 312 10.62 34.02 12.89
C TYR A 312 11.18 33.51 11.56
N HIS A 313 10.71 34.05 10.42
CA HIS A 313 11.18 33.70 9.08
C HIS A 313 11.30 34.96 8.20
N LYS A 314 12.52 35.27 7.72
CA LYS A 314 12.84 36.44 6.86
C LYS A 314 12.08 37.73 7.28
N GLY A 315 12.02 37.97 8.60
CA GLY A 315 11.35 39.13 9.24
C GLY A 315 9.90 38.97 9.71
N LYS A 316 9.24 37.81 9.58
CA LYS A 316 7.78 37.58 9.82
C LYS A 316 7.50 36.35 10.75
N LEU A 317 6.24 36.10 11.19
CA LEU A 317 5.84 35.17 12.32
C LEU A 317 4.70 34.12 11.99
N VAL A 318 4.72 32.83 12.47
CA VAL A 318 3.88 31.62 12.00
C VAL A 318 3.47 30.45 13.05
N ASP A 319 2.63 29.36 12.75
CA ASP A 319 1.86 28.40 13.72
C ASP A 319 1.33 26.88 13.34
N LEU A 320 0.84 25.92 14.24
CA LEU A 320 0.37 24.43 14.00
C LEU A 320 -0.63 23.64 15.05
N PHE A 321 -1.59 22.65 14.81
CA PHE A 321 -2.84 22.15 15.64
C PHE A 321 -3.15 20.58 16.06
N ILE A 322 -4.09 20.11 17.00
CA ILE A 322 -4.33 18.67 17.60
C ILE A 322 -5.81 18.05 17.93
N ILE A 323 -6.06 16.83 18.61
CA ILE A 323 -7.13 15.69 18.41
C ILE A 323 -7.53 14.58 19.55
N THR A 324 -8.74 13.84 19.57
CA THR A 324 -9.27 12.75 20.61
C THR A 324 -10.23 11.48 20.19
N LEU A 325 -10.94 10.64 21.08
CA LEU A 325 -11.83 9.37 20.85
C LEU A 325 -12.89 8.82 21.98
N ARG A 326 -14.00 7.98 21.75
CA ARG A 326 -14.77 7.03 22.73
C ARG A 326 -15.70 5.79 22.23
N ARG A 327 -16.88 5.42 22.86
CA ARG A 327 -17.95 4.33 22.56
C ARG A 327 -19.38 4.97 22.44
N TYR A 328 -20.37 4.37 21.75
CA TYR A 328 -21.73 4.96 21.50
C TYR A 328 -22.71 4.95 22.70
N ARG A 329 -23.64 5.92 22.70
CA ARG A 329 -24.75 6.14 23.64
C ARG A 329 -26.06 6.48 22.90
N SER A 330 -27.23 6.31 23.52
CA SER A 330 -28.53 6.75 22.97
C SER A 330 -28.65 8.27 22.80
N THR A 331 -27.86 9.06 23.53
CA THR A 331 -27.76 10.52 23.37
C THR A 331 -26.98 10.95 22.11
N ASP A 332 -26.25 10.03 21.46
CA ASP A 332 -25.43 10.35 20.29
C ASP A 332 -26.24 10.42 18.99
N VAL A 333 -27.58 10.26 19.02
CA VAL A 333 -28.45 10.26 17.83
C VAL A 333 -28.28 11.53 16.99
N ASP A 334 -28.28 12.70 17.61
CA ASP A 334 -28.14 13.99 16.92
C ASP A 334 -26.72 14.20 16.37
N ASP A 335 -25.69 13.85 17.14
CA ASP A 335 -24.30 13.90 16.69
C ASP A 335 -24.06 12.94 15.52
N LEU A 336 -24.54 11.70 15.60
CA LEU A 336 -24.48 10.70 14.52
C LEU A 336 -25.17 11.20 13.26
N LEU A 337 -26.42 11.68 13.36
CA LEU A 337 -27.17 12.18 12.22
C LEU A 337 -26.47 13.39 11.57
N SER A 338 -25.83 14.26 12.36
CA SER A 338 -25.15 15.45 11.85
C SER A 338 -24.03 15.17 10.84
N TRP A 339 -23.37 14.01 10.92
CA TRP A 339 -22.30 13.63 9.99
C TRP A 339 -22.65 12.44 9.08
N ALA A 340 -23.53 11.55 9.50
CA ALA A 340 -23.98 10.41 8.70
C ALA A 340 -25.04 10.79 7.64
N SER A 341 -25.58 12.02 7.69
CA SER A 341 -26.41 12.62 6.64
C SER A 341 -25.61 13.34 5.54
N ASP A 342 -24.29 13.51 5.71
CA ASP A 342 -23.43 14.14 4.71
C ASP A 342 -22.94 13.11 3.69
N ASP A 343 -23.40 13.19 2.45
CA ASP A 343 -22.95 12.33 1.35
C ASP A 343 -21.42 12.37 1.18
N ARG A 344 -20.74 13.47 1.52
CA ARG A 344 -19.27 13.51 1.45
C ARG A 344 -18.63 12.45 2.34
N VAL A 345 -19.27 12.07 3.44
CA VAL A 345 -18.85 10.98 4.35
C VAL A 345 -19.30 9.61 3.85
N THR A 346 -20.57 9.46 3.48
CA THR A 346 -21.13 8.14 3.07
C THR A 346 -20.76 7.74 1.64
N ARG A 347 -20.31 8.68 0.79
CA ARG A 347 -19.97 8.41 -0.61
C ARG A 347 -18.93 7.31 -0.77
N SER A 348 -17.97 7.17 0.16
CA SER A 348 -16.83 6.22 0.07
C SER A 348 -16.94 4.99 0.98
N ILE A 349 -18.14 4.67 1.51
CA ILE A 349 -18.37 3.56 2.45
C ILE A 349 -19.67 2.80 2.14
N HIS A 350 -19.80 1.59 2.69
CA HIS A 350 -20.91 0.66 2.40
C HIS A 350 -22.17 0.84 3.27
N PHE A 351 -22.40 2.02 3.87
CA PHE A 351 -23.68 2.32 4.53
C PHE A 351 -24.31 3.58 3.95
N SER A 352 -25.64 3.58 3.82
CA SER A 352 -26.40 4.65 3.18
C SER A 352 -26.43 5.92 4.04
N THR A 353 -26.47 7.07 3.38
CA THR A 353 -26.75 8.38 4.00
C THR A 353 -28.02 8.31 4.85
N LEU A 354 -27.91 8.65 6.15
CA LEU A 354 -29.06 8.65 7.07
C LEU A 354 -29.88 9.92 6.88
N ILE A 355 -31.19 9.81 6.74
CA ILE A 355 -32.09 10.94 6.44
C ILE A 355 -33.08 11.26 7.57
N SER A 356 -33.13 10.46 8.63
CA SER A 356 -34.03 10.68 9.78
C SER A 356 -33.40 10.35 11.14
N LYS A 357 -33.99 10.88 12.22
CA LYS A 357 -33.63 10.51 13.60
C LYS A 357 -33.99 9.05 13.90
N ASP A 358 -35.05 8.52 13.31
CA ASP A 358 -35.49 7.14 13.52
C ASP A 358 -34.52 6.12 12.88
N GLU A 359 -33.91 6.47 11.74
CA GLU A 359 -32.78 5.72 11.17
C GLU A 359 -31.53 5.79 12.05
N ALA A 360 -31.17 6.98 12.55
CA ALA A 360 -30.02 7.13 13.45
C ALA A 360 -30.21 6.39 14.78
N PHE A 361 -31.42 6.40 15.34
CA PHE A 361 -31.79 5.58 16.50
C PHE A 361 -31.75 4.09 16.17
N THR A 362 -32.36 3.66 15.05
CA THR A 362 -32.33 2.27 14.57
C THR A 362 -30.90 1.78 14.32
N PHE A 363 -30.01 2.65 13.83
CA PHE A 363 -28.59 2.36 13.73
C PHE A 363 -27.98 2.15 15.12
N ILE A 364 -28.17 3.05 16.07
CA ILE A 364 -27.59 2.93 17.43
C ILE A 364 -28.13 1.70 18.17
N ASP A 365 -29.42 1.38 18.04
CA ASP A 365 -30.12 0.35 18.82
C ASP A 365 -30.11 -1.05 18.16
N LYS A 366 -30.26 -1.15 16.82
CA LYS A 366 -30.63 -2.41 16.12
C LYS A 366 -29.65 -2.84 15.01
N SER A 367 -28.46 -2.24 14.93
CA SER A 367 -27.48 -2.61 13.89
C SER A 367 -26.90 -4.01 14.10
N SER A 368 -26.89 -4.81 13.03
CA SER A 368 -26.27 -6.14 12.97
C SER A 368 -24.75 -6.15 12.78
N ILE A 369 -24.08 -4.99 12.87
CA ILE A 369 -22.61 -4.90 12.81
C ILE A 369 -22.02 -5.40 14.15
N PRO A 370 -21.27 -6.52 14.18
CA PRO A 370 -20.87 -7.14 15.45
C PRO A 370 -20.00 -6.26 16.35
N TRP A 371 -19.15 -5.41 15.75
CA TRP A 371 -18.26 -4.55 16.51
C TRP A 371 -18.23 -3.11 15.98
N ARG A 372 -18.37 -2.14 16.89
CA ARG A 372 -18.29 -0.71 16.58
C ARG A 372 -17.96 0.17 17.79
N ARG A 373 -17.37 1.34 17.55
CA ARG A 373 -17.05 2.39 18.54
C ARG A 373 -17.20 3.78 17.90
N SER A 374 -17.45 4.83 18.70
CA SER A 374 -17.65 6.20 18.23
C SER A 374 -16.36 7.02 18.34
N ILE A 375 -16.02 7.76 17.29
CA ILE A 375 -14.91 8.72 17.31
C ILE A 375 -15.39 10.00 17.97
N CYS A 376 -14.67 10.52 18.97
CA CYS A 376 -15.13 11.67 19.74
C CYS A 376 -14.09 12.74 19.99
N ILE A 377 -14.51 14.00 19.94
CA ILE A 377 -13.76 15.17 20.37
C ILE A 377 -14.67 15.96 21.30
N ASP A 378 -14.14 16.39 22.44
CA ASP A 378 -14.87 17.12 23.49
C ASP A 378 -16.20 16.43 23.87
N ASP A 379 -16.12 15.10 24.03
CA ASP A 379 -17.20 14.11 24.26
C ASP A 379 -18.30 14.01 23.18
N ARG A 380 -18.26 14.80 22.10
CA ARG A 380 -19.19 14.72 20.95
C ARG A 380 -18.85 13.59 20.00
N SER A 381 -19.84 12.94 19.38
CA SER A 381 -19.71 11.77 18.49
C SER A 381 -19.48 12.17 17.02
N VAL A 382 -18.21 12.36 16.65
CA VAL A 382 -17.73 12.90 15.36
C VAL A 382 -17.37 11.85 14.30
N GLY A 383 -17.56 10.56 14.55
CA GLY A 383 -17.29 9.49 13.58
C GLY A 383 -17.50 8.08 14.12
N ILE A 384 -17.06 7.06 13.38
CA ILE A 384 -17.19 5.64 13.73
C ILE A 384 -15.95 4.83 13.33
N VAL A 385 -15.66 3.77 14.09
CA VAL A 385 -14.86 2.62 13.64
C VAL A 385 -15.71 1.35 13.80
N VAL A 386 -15.65 0.45 12.82
CA VAL A 386 -16.37 -0.84 12.79
C VAL A 386 -15.44 -2.00 12.43
N ALA A 387 -15.79 -3.21 12.84
CA ALA A 387 -15.17 -4.44 12.35
C ALA A 387 -16.24 -5.50 12.04
N ARG A 388 -15.97 -6.32 11.01
CA ARG A 388 -16.82 -7.47 10.61
C ARG A 388 -15.97 -8.73 10.45
N PRO A 389 -16.08 -9.71 11.38
CA PRO A 389 -15.52 -11.05 11.20
C PRO A 389 -15.96 -11.72 9.89
N GLY A 390 -15.06 -12.48 9.27
CA GLY A 390 -15.36 -13.33 8.11
C GLY A 390 -15.99 -14.68 8.50
N SER A 391 -16.35 -15.49 7.50
CA SER A 391 -16.93 -16.82 7.68
C SER A 391 -16.28 -17.86 6.76
N GLY A 392 -16.56 -19.15 6.99
CA GLY A 392 -15.98 -20.25 6.20
C GLY A 392 -14.45 -20.28 6.29
N ASP A 393 -13.77 -20.35 5.15
CA ASP A 393 -12.30 -20.28 5.07
C ASP A 393 -11.73 -18.90 5.44
N TYR A 394 -12.57 -17.86 5.45
CA TYR A 394 -12.20 -16.49 5.83
C TYR A 394 -12.46 -16.17 7.31
N ARG A 395 -12.89 -17.15 8.13
CA ARG A 395 -13.18 -16.97 9.57
C ARG A 395 -12.00 -16.47 10.41
N CYS A 396 -10.77 -16.60 9.92
CA CYS A 396 -9.56 -16.16 10.59
C CYS A 396 -9.25 -14.64 10.43
N ARG A 397 -10.06 -13.92 9.64
CA ARG A 397 -9.86 -12.49 9.36
C ARG A 397 -11.12 -11.65 9.53
N ALA A 398 -10.96 -10.37 9.83
CA ALA A 398 -12.05 -9.39 9.91
C ALA A 398 -11.76 -8.15 9.05
N GLU A 399 -12.80 -7.62 8.41
CA GLU A 399 -12.74 -6.38 7.62
C GLU A 399 -13.02 -5.17 8.54
N VAL A 400 -12.13 -4.19 8.56
CA VAL A 400 -12.20 -2.98 9.39
C VAL A 400 -12.58 -1.78 8.53
N GLY A 401 -13.59 -1.04 8.97
CA GLY A 401 -14.07 0.18 8.31
C GLY A 401 -14.21 1.33 9.29
N TYR A 402 -14.29 2.56 8.78
CA TYR A 402 -14.41 3.76 9.60
C TYR A 402 -15.00 4.91 8.79
N ALA A 403 -15.54 5.90 9.50
CA ALA A 403 -15.96 7.19 8.95
C ALA A 403 -15.75 8.30 9.98
N LEU A 404 -15.77 9.55 9.53
CA LEU A 404 -15.53 10.74 10.33
C LEU A 404 -16.26 11.91 9.66
N ALA A 405 -16.77 12.88 10.42
CA ALA A 405 -17.38 14.08 9.86
C ALA A 405 -16.35 14.96 9.11
N VAL A 406 -16.82 15.74 8.14
CA VAL A 406 -15.98 16.40 7.13
C VAL A 406 -15.09 17.48 7.72
N GLU A 407 -15.59 18.23 8.70
CA GLU A 407 -14.85 19.26 9.44
C GLU A 407 -13.66 18.68 10.25
N TYR A 408 -13.72 17.38 10.55
CA TYR A 408 -12.70 16.62 11.26
C TYR A 408 -11.73 15.87 10.33
N TRP A 409 -11.97 15.87 9.01
CA TRP A 409 -11.08 15.21 8.04
C TRP A 409 -9.68 15.79 7.98
N GLY A 410 -8.72 14.95 7.58
CA GLY A 410 -7.32 15.34 7.36
C GLY A 410 -6.53 15.63 8.64
N GLN A 411 -7.20 15.92 9.76
CA GLN A 411 -6.55 16.25 11.03
C GLN A 411 -5.70 15.08 11.56
N GLY A 412 -6.18 13.83 11.40
CA GLY A 412 -5.49 12.62 11.89
C GLY A 412 -6.20 11.92 13.05
N ILE A 413 -7.52 12.09 13.16
CA ILE A 413 -8.35 11.51 14.22
C ILE A 413 -8.60 10.03 13.95
N THR A 414 -9.07 9.69 12.74
CA THR A 414 -9.36 8.31 12.33
C THR A 414 -8.21 7.32 12.53
N PRO A 415 -6.91 7.61 12.22
CA PRO A 415 -5.85 6.63 12.49
C PRO A 415 -5.67 6.35 13.98
N LYS A 416 -5.78 7.37 14.86
CA LYS A 416 -5.75 7.16 16.31
C LYS A 416 -6.95 6.33 16.77
N ALA A 417 -8.14 6.62 16.22
CA ALA A 417 -9.35 5.86 16.49
C ALA A 417 -9.20 4.38 16.10
N VAL A 418 -8.60 4.10 14.95
CA VAL A 418 -8.36 2.72 14.48
C VAL A 418 -7.24 2.04 15.29
N LYS A 419 -6.14 2.73 15.66
CA LYS A 419 -5.14 2.18 16.61
C LYS A 419 -5.80 1.67 17.89
N MET A 420 -6.67 2.49 18.48
CA MET A 420 -7.36 2.19 19.73
C MET A 420 -8.49 1.16 19.56
N ALA A 421 -8.98 0.95 18.33
CA ALA A 421 -9.93 -0.11 18.00
C ALA A 421 -9.26 -1.49 17.93
N ILE A 422 -8.07 -1.60 17.33
CA ILE A 422 -7.35 -2.87 17.11
C ILE A 422 -7.35 -3.82 18.33
N PRO A 423 -6.87 -3.42 19.53
CA PRO A 423 -6.79 -4.36 20.66
C PRO A 423 -8.18 -4.77 21.16
N LEU A 424 -9.12 -3.82 21.15
CA LEU A 424 -10.51 -4.03 21.55
C LEU A 424 -11.31 -4.91 20.57
N ILE A 425 -10.84 -5.10 19.33
CA ILE A 425 -11.41 -6.06 18.38
C ILE A 425 -10.81 -7.45 18.64
N LEU A 426 -9.48 -7.53 18.82
CA LEU A 426 -8.76 -8.80 19.03
C LEU A 426 -9.06 -9.45 20.39
N GLU A 427 -9.39 -8.65 21.41
CA GLU A 427 -9.88 -9.11 22.72
C GLU A 427 -11.34 -9.62 22.64
N GLU A 428 -12.18 -8.99 21.81
CA GLU A 428 -13.61 -9.31 21.68
C GLU A 428 -13.87 -10.46 20.68
N PHE A 429 -12.92 -10.78 19.79
CA PHE A 429 -12.95 -11.88 18.81
C PHE A 429 -11.58 -12.61 18.69
N PRO A 430 -11.24 -13.50 19.65
CA PRO A 430 -9.92 -14.13 19.72
C PRO A 430 -9.59 -15.11 18.57
N GLU A 431 -10.56 -15.51 17.76
CA GLU A 431 -10.37 -16.30 16.54
C GLU A 431 -9.80 -15.49 15.36
N ILE A 432 -9.82 -14.15 15.45
CA ILE A 432 -9.34 -13.25 14.40
C ILE A 432 -7.84 -13.03 14.54
N VAL A 433 -7.07 -13.69 13.68
CA VAL A 433 -5.60 -13.53 13.64
C VAL A 433 -5.14 -12.40 12.73
N ARG A 434 -6.05 -11.82 11.92
CA ARG A 434 -5.79 -10.79 10.90
C ARG A 434 -6.94 -9.79 10.79
N LEU A 435 -6.71 -8.54 11.15
CA LEU A 435 -7.55 -7.43 10.70
C LEU A 435 -7.07 -7.01 9.30
N GLN A 436 -7.99 -6.62 8.42
CA GLN A 436 -7.65 -6.06 7.12
C GLN A 436 -8.63 -4.97 6.70
N ALA A 437 -8.24 -4.16 5.72
CA ALA A 437 -9.09 -3.17 5.11
C ALA A 437 -8.71 -2.97 3.63
N LEU A 438 -9.70 -3.10 2.75
CA LEU A 438 -9.65 -2.69 1.35
C LEU A 438 -10.10 -1.23 1.22
N THR A 439 -9.42 -0.46 0.37
CA THR A 439 -9.75 0.95 0.16
C THR A 439 -9.36 1.41 -1.24
N ASP A 440 -10.27 2.15 -1.89
CA ASP A 440 -10.03 2.93 -3.12
C ASP A 440 -8.64 3.57 -3.08
N ALA A 441 -7.83 3.31 -4.10
CA ALA A 441 -6.47 3.81 -4.16
C ALA A 441 -6.40 5.32 -4.23
N GLU A 442 -7.41 6.00 -4.78
CA GLU A 442 -7.54 7.45 -4.78
C GLU A 442 -8.10 8.00 -3.47
N ASN A 443 -8.65 7.13 -2.61
CA ASN A 443 -8.85 7.44 -1.19
C ASN A 443 -7.52 7.36 -0.42
N LYS A 444 -6.55 8.18 -0.85
CA LYS A 444 -5.26 8.40 -0.17
C LYS A 444 -5.45 8.85 1.30
N ALA A 445 -6.64 9.35 1.68
CA ALA A 445 -6.96 9.67 3.07
C ALA A 445 -7.10 8.39 3.90
N SER A 446 -7.97 7.47 3.49
CA SER A 446 -8.14 6.13 4.08
C SER A 446 -6.82 5.34 4.13
N HIS A 447 -5.98 5.44 3.10
CA HIS A 447 -4.62 4.87 3.12
C HIS A 447 -3.81 5.32 4.36
N ARG A 448 -3.75 6.65 4.57
CA ARG A 448 -3.05 7.25 5.71
C ARG A 448 -3.74 6.96 7.04
N VAL A 449 -5.02 6.58 7.06
CA VAL A 449 -5.68 6.07 8.27
C VAL A 449 -5.08 4.71 8.64
N LEU A 450 -4.99 3.79 7.68
CA LEU A 450 -4.55 2.41 7.92
C LEU A 450 -3.03 2.31 8.17
N GLU A 451 -2.22 2.98 7.35
CA GLU A 451 -0.76 3.13 7.59
C GLU A 451 -0.47 3.66 8.99
N LYS A 452 -1.11 4.77 9.40
CA LYS A 452 -0.89 5.35 10.74
C LYS A 452 -1.60 4.57 11.87
N ALA A 453 -2.52 3.67 11.54
CA ALA A 453 -3.08 2.72 12.51
C ALA A 453 -2.16 1.51 12.76
N GLY A 454 -1.09 1.35 11.99
CA GLY A 454 -0.18 0.20 12.06
C GLY A 454 -0.57 -0.96 11.15
N PHE A 455 -1.63 -0.82 10.35
CA PHE A 455 -1.90 -1.80 9.30
C PHE A 455 -0.82 -1.64 8.23
N ILE A 456 -0.08 -2.72 7.98
CA ILE A 456 0.94 -2.79 6.95
C ILE A 456 0.23 -2.70 5.59
N LYS A 457 0.69 -1.78 4.74
CA LYS A 457 0.36 -1.78 3.31
C LYS A 457 0.90 -3.06 2.70
N GLU A 458 0.01 -3.99 2.41
CA GLU A 458 0.40 -5.32 1.96
C GLU A 458 0.56 -5.37 0.44
N GLY A 459 -0.26 -4.60 -0.31
CA GLY A 459 -0.12 -4.46 -1.75
C GLY A 459 -1.13 -3.48 -2.36
N MET A 460 -0.79 -2.90 -3.51
CA MET A 460 -1.71 -2.10 -4.32
C MET A 460 -2.16 -2.91 -5.53
N PHE A 461 -3.42 -3.31 -5.53
CA PHE A 461 -4.03 -3.96 -6.67
C PHE A 461 -4.58 -2.90 -7.62
N ARG A 462 -3.91 -2.74 -8.77
CA ARG A 462 -4.45 -1.87 -9.83
C ARG A 462 -5.76 -2.48 -10.37
N ASN A 463 -6.71 -1.58 -10.63
CA ASN A 463 -8.16 -1.75 -10.61
C ASN A 463 -8.71 -3.01 -9.93
N TYR A 464 -9.28 -2.80 -8.76
CA TYR A 464 -9.86 -3.82 -7.90
C TYR A 464 -11.34 -3.55 -7.59
N PHE A 465 -11.84 -2.32 -7.57
CA PHE A 465 -13.29 -2.15 -7.36
C PHE A 465 -14.03 -1.02 -8.13
N TYR A 466 -15.22 -1.35 -8.64
CA TYR A 466 -16.16 -0.62 -9.51
C TYR A 466 -17.15 0.14 -8.63
N PHE A 467 -16.58 0.86 -7.70
CA PHE A 467 -17.33 1.46 -6.63
C PHE A 467 -18.15 2.64 -7.16
N LYS A 468 -19.49 2.48 -7.13
CA LYS A 468 -20.48 3.48 -7.57
C LYS A 468 -20.32 3.93 -9.03
N GLY A 469 -20.02 3.00 -9.93
CA GLY A 469 -19.99 3.24 -11.38
C GLY A 469 -18.62 3.59 -11.94
N GLU A 470 -17.63 3.84 -11.09
CA GLU A 470 -16.24 4.05 -11.50
C GLU A 470 -15.35 2.92 -11.00
N ILE A 471 -14.43 2.49 -11.85
CA ILE A 471 -13.39 1.55 -11.47
C ILE A 471 -12.21 2.26 -10.79
N LYS A 472 -11.74 1.67 -9.70
CA LYS A 472 -10.63 2.12 -8.87
C LYS A 472 -9.62 1.00 -8.67
N ASP A 473 -8.33 1.34 -8.78
CA ASP A 473 -7.26 0.68 -8.03
C ASP A 473 -7.69 0.57 -6.55
N VAL A 474 -7.24 -0.45 -5.81
CA VAL A 474 -7.33 -0.43 -4.33
C VAL A 474 -5.97 -0.71 -3.70
N VAL A 475 -5.84 -0.32 -2.44
CA VAL A 475 -4.79 -0.85 -1.58
C VAL A 475 -5.41 -1.73 -0.50
N LEU A 476 -4.78 -2.88 -0.29
CA LEU A 476 -5.02 -3.75 0.84
C LEU A 476 -4.05 -3.40 1.98
N TYR A 477 -4.61 -3.18 3.15
CA TYR A 477 -3.88 -3.02 4.40
C TYR A 477 -4.22 -4.17 5.36
N SER A 478 -3.28 -4.59 6.19
CA SER A 478 -3.52 -5.65 7.19
C SER A 478 -2.75 -5.44 8.48
N PHE A 479 -3.36 -5.82 9.60
CA PHE A 479 -2.75 -5.87 10.92
C PHE A 479 -2.91 -7.29 11.46
N LEU A 480 -1.81 -8.01 11.70
CA LEU A 480 -1.87 -9.34 12.31
C LEU A 480 -2.00 -9.21 13.83
N SER A 481 -2.67 -10.16 14.46
CA SER A 481 -2.73 -10.30 15.94
C SER A 481 -1.36 -10.36 16.64
N THR A 482 -0.30 -10.66 15.88
CA THR A 482 1.10 -10.69 16.33
C THR A 482 1.89 -9.42 15.99
N ASP A 483 1.32 -8.47 15.25
CA ASP A 483 1.97 -7.19 14.96
C ASP A 483 1.79 -6.25 16.17
N SER A 484 2.78 -5.39 16.42
CA SER A 484 2.70 -4.41 17.51
C SER A 484 1.91 -3.17 17.05
N ILE A 485 0.94 -2.72 17.85
CA ILE A 485 0.27 -1.44 17.62
C ILE A 485 1.35 -0.34 17.75
N PRO A 486 1.59 0.50 16.73
CA PRO A 486 2.57 1.57 16.83
C PRO A 486 2.15 2.57 17.90
N SER A 487 3.11 3.14 18.65
CA SER A 487 2.91 4.30 19.53
C SER A 487 2.33 5.50 18.79
#